data_AF-A0A0P0YWL3-F1
#
_entry.id   AF-A0A0P0YWL3-F1
#
_cell.length_a   1.000
_cell.length_b   1.000
_cell.length_c   1.000
_cell.angle_alpha   90.00
_cell.angle_beta   90.00
_cell.angle_gamma   90.00
#
_symmetry.space_group_name_H-M   'P 1'
#
loop_
_entity.id
_entity.type
_entity.pdbx_description
1 polymer ?
#
loop_
_entity_poly.entity_id
_entity_poly.type
_entity_poly.pdbx_seq_one_letter_code
_entity_poly.pdbx_strand_id
1 'polypeptide(L)'
;MRRPLRLLSAFGSARSAPVTVPAPYGGINGADAIAGGMNPVDAVDLCNFVCIGGGVESRPGYTVRNSLGTGARVGFLHPLPDPSMGSLAASGGKLHLVATGTTQLGSGFASDGWRAAVMNGRLFLVNGSDAPRALAGTTLETPSFSGPAALSALHRVRAHARRLFFAERGSAKFWYTEAPGNVSGTLLPFDLSGVGNKGGVLEEIATLAPDGGTGGDDDAVAFFMSSGEAIVYRGSNPGDASSWGRVGVFPVARPIAVESHGGDVLTVSLDGYAELSRVLPSGRSPVAGFGSRIGRLAQSSAAAFGDNDGWQILYSPAQRIIIVHVPQTASAAQQHVYGLAAGGWSRWAGLPATVWGNVGEALCFGTSDGRICQLGSDSDNGTPIVATAQAAWNSLGSPGRRKRIGLVKPIVTATSAPSIRHVLGVDFQPPVYGAEGAVPLAAASGIWNQSVWNVATWGGAEQVATEFRGGGAIGEWFAVGLRVDSRVGRVKWLATTLMVEAGV
;
A
#
# COMPACT_ATOMS: atom_id res chain seq x y z
N MET A 1 -21.91 -10.89 -79.14
CA MET A 1 -22.16 -11.59 -77.85
C MET A 1 -21.18 -11.06 -76.80
N ARG A 2 -21.64 -10.20 -75.88
CA ARG A 2 -20.84 -9.74 -74.74
C ARG A 2 -21.10 -10.68 -73.56
N ARG A 3 -20.06 -11.40 -73.12
CA ARG A 3 -20.11 -12.17 -71.85
C ARG A 3 -20.23 -11.17 -70.69
N PRO A 4 -21.16 -11.35 -69.74
CA PRO A 4 -21.15 -10.55 -68.54
C PRO A 4 -19.98 -10.99 -67.65
N LEU A 5 -19.16 -10.03 -67.25
CA LEU A 5 -18.16 -10.18 -66.19
C LEU A 5 -18.94 -10.48 -64.90
N ARG A 6 -18.93 -11.73 -64.43
CA ARG A 6 -19.33 -12.03 -63.05
C ARG A 6 -18.25 -11.43 -62.16
N LEU A 7 -18.54 -10.28 -61.56
CA LEU A 7 -17.89 -9.84 -60.33
C LEU A 7 -18.18 -10.92 -59.28
N LEU A 8 -17.20 -11.80 -59.07
CA LEU A 8 -17.10 -12.59 -57.86
C LEU A 8 -16.87 -11.59 -56.73
N SER A 9 -17.95 -11.09 -56.14
CA SER A 9 -17.87 -10.48 -54.82
C SER A 9 -17.29 -11.54 -53.90
N ALA A 10 -16.09 -11.29 -53.38
CA ALA A 10 -15.45 -12.13 -52.39
C ALA A 10 -16.37 -12.21 -51.15
N PHE A 11 -17.20 -13.24 -51.08
CA PHE A 11 -17.87 -13.63 -49.85
C PHE A 11 -16.82 -14.27 -48.94
N GLY A 12 -16.24 -13.45 -48.08
CA GLY A 12 -15.24 -13.91 -47.12
C GLY A 12 -14.55 -12.81 -46.34
N SER A 13 -15.17 -11.64 -46.11
CA SER A 13 -14.68 -10.77 -45.03
C SER A 13 -15.07 -11.43 -43.72
N ALA A 14 -14.10 -11.74 -42.85
CA ALA A 14 -14.38 -12.22 -41.50
C ALA A 14 -15.36 -11.25 -40.81
N ARG A 15 -16.65 -11.63 -40.71
CA ARG A 15 -17.71 -10.78 -40.13
C ARG A 15 -17.59 -10.67 -38.60
N SER A 16 -16.83 -11.56 -37.96
CA SER A 16 -16.53 -11.50 -36.55
C SER A 16 -15.16 -12.16 -36.32
N ALA A 17 -14.26 -11.47 -35.64
CA ALA A 17 -12.93 -11.97 -35.30
C ALA A 17 -12.71 -11.94 -33.78
N PRO A 18 -12.14 -13.00 -33.18
CA PRO A 18 -11.75 -12.98 -31.78
C PRO A 18 -10.53 -12.08 -31.58
N VAL A 19 -10.64 -11.11 -30.68
CA VAL A 19 -9.53 -10.26 -30.23
C VAL A 19 -9.35 -10.49 -28.74
N THR A 20 -8.16 -10.94 -28.32
CA THR A 20 -7.85 -11.15 -26.90
C THR A 20 -7.09 -9.96 -26.34
N VAL A 21 -7.60 -9.43 -25.23
CA VAL A 21 -6.96 -8.36 -24.45
C VAL A 21 -6.42 -8.99 -23.16
N PRO A 22 -5.15 -8.76 -22.79
CA PRO A 22 -4.61 -9.27 -21.53
C PRO A 22 -5.30 -8.63 -20.32
N ALA A 23 -5.25 -9.28 -19.16
CA ALA A 23 -5.62 -8.62 -17.91
C ALA A 23 -4.63 -7.47 -17.61
N PRO A 24 -5.07 -6.42 -16.89
CA PRO A 24 -4.26 -5.22 -16.71
C PRO A 24 -3.22 -5.38 -15.59
N TYR A 25 -2.26 -6.28 -15.79
CA TYR A 25 -1.21 -6.60 -14.82
C TYR A 25 -0.13 -5.51 -14.67
N GLY A 26 -0.10 -4.52 -15.56
CA GLY A 26 0.71 -3.31 -15.44
C GLY A 26 0.21 -2.32 -14.38
N GLY A 27 -0.98 -2.59 -13.82
CA GLY A 27 -1.58 -1.82 -12.75
C GLY A 27 -2.14 -0.47 -13.20
N ILE A 28 -2.56 0.34 -12.24
CA ILE A 28 -3.15 1.66 -12.49
C ILE A 28 -2.11 2.59 -13.14
N ASN A 29 -2.50 3.20 -14.25
CA ASN A 29 -1.74 4.25 -14.93
C ASN A 29 -2.59 5.52 -15.06
N GLY A 30 -2.25 6.52 -14.25
CA GLY A 30 -2.84 7.86 -14.27
C GLY A 30 -1.95 8.92 -14.91
N ALA A 31 -0.79 8.55 -15.45
CA ALA A 31 0.17 9.46 -16.06
C ALA A 31 -0.11 9.67 -17.56
N ASP A 32 -0.37 8.58 -18.28
CA ASP A 32 -0.56 8.63 -19.73
C ASP A 32 -1.96 9.11 -20.13
N ALA A 33 -2.06 9.60 -21.38
CA ALA A 33 -3.33 10.01 -21.95
C ALA A 33 -4.28 8.81 -22.11
N ILE A 34 -5.50 8.98 -21.62
CA ILE A 34 -6.55 7.94 -21.63
C ILE A 34 -6.87 7.48 -23.06
N ALA A 35 -6.81 8.40 -24.03
CA ALA A 35 -7.02 8.11 -25.45
C ALA A 35 -5.69 7.77 -26.13
N GLY A 36 -5.43 6.48 -26.35
CA GLY A 36 -4.31 5.98 -27.17
C GLY A 36 -2.91 6.10 -26.56
N GLY A 37 -2.76 6.65 -25.35
CA GLY A 37 -1.48 6.76 -24.65
C GLY A 37 -1.18 5.61 -23.68
N MET A 38 -2.21 4.90 -23.20
CA MET A 38 -2.05 3.82 -22.23
C MET A 38 -1.63 2.50 -22.90
N ASN A 39 -0.76 1.73 -22.25
CA ASN A 39 -0.44 0.38 -22.70
C ASN A 39 -1.66 -0.54 -22.48
N PRO A 40 -1.98 -1.47 -23.41
CA PRO A 40 -3.06 -2.44 -23.22
C PRO A 40 -3.01 -3.27 -21.92
N VAL A 41 -1.85 -3.37 -21.26
CA VAL A 41 -1.68 -4.06 -19.96
C VAL A 41 -1.89 -3.16 -18.75
N ASP A 42 -2.15 -1.86 -18.95
CA ASP A 42 -2.44 -0.92 -17.86
C ASP A 42 -3.93 -0.90 -17.51
N ALA A 43 -4.25 -0.44 -16.31
CA ALA A 43 -5.61 -0.21 -15.82
C ALA A 43 -5.91 1.29 -15.70
N VAL A 44 -7.14 1.67 -15.98
CA VAL A 44 -7.71 2.96 -15.59
C VAL A 44 -8.09 2.94 -14.11
N ASP A 45 -8.68 1.83 -13.63
CA ASP A 45 -8.97 1.56 -12.22
C ASP A 45 -8.78 0.08 -11.93
N LEU A 46 -8.22 -0.23 -10.76
CA LEU A 46 -7.95 -1.60 -10.31
C LEU A 46 -8.23 -1.71 -8.81
N CYS A 47 -9.50 -1.94 -8.46
CA CYS A 47 -10.00 -1.96 -7.09
C CYS A 47 -10.06 -3.40 -6.54
N ASN A 48 -9.50 -3.62 -5.35
CA ASN A 48 -9.47 -4.90 -4.62
C ASN A 48 -8.84 -6.06 -5.43
N PHE A 49 -7.96 -5.72 -6.37
CA PHE A 49 -7.08 -6.65 -7.07
C PHE A 49 -5.62 -6.39 -6.69
N VAL A 50 -4.74 -7.35 -6.98
CA VAL A 50 -3.29 -7.28 -6.84
C VAL A 50 -2.68 -7.74 -8.16
N CYS A 51 -1.67 -7.01 -8.65
CA CYS A 51 -0.97 -7.37 -9.88
C CYS A 51 -0.05 -8.57 -9.61
N ILE A 52 -0.19 -9.62 -10.42
CA ILE A 52 0.65 -10.83 -10.37
C ILE A 52 1.32 -11.05 -11.73
N GLY A 53 2.30 -11.96 -11.80
CA GLY A 53 2.95 -12.30 -13.06
C GLY A 53 1.93 -12.84 -14.08
N GLY A 54 1.62 -12.04 -15.12
CA GLY A 54 0.72 -12.43 -16.21
C GLY A 54 -0.79 -12.27 -15.94
N GLY A 55 -1.19 -11.59 -14.86
CA GLY A 55 -2.61 -11.35 -14.58
C GLY A 55 -2.86 -10.48 -13.34
N VAL A 56 -4.10 -10.46 -12.87
CA VAL A 56 -4.47 -9.82 -11.60
C VAL A 56 -5.23 -10.81 -10.71
N GLU A 57 -4.98 -10.80 -9.42
CA GLU A 57 -5.64 -11.66 -8.42
C GLU A 57 -6.47 -10.81 -7.45
N SER A 58 -7.68 -11.24 -7.09
CA SER A 58 -8.47 -10.59 -6.04
C SER A 58 -7.67 -10.54 -4.74
N ARG A 59 -7.74 -9.42 -4.01
CA ARG A 59 -7.02 -9.29 -2.73
C ARG A 59 -7.43 -10.39 -1.74
N PRO A 60 -6.55 -10.78 -0.82
CA PRO A 60 -6.97 -11.57 0.34
C PRO A 60 -8.01 -10.81 1.17
N GLY A 61 -8.89 -11.58 1.81
CA GLY A 61 -9.80 -11.11 2.84
C GLY A 61 -9.12 -11.01 4.19
N TYR A 62 -9.89 -10.65 5.21
CA TYR A 62 -9.42 -10.58 6.59
C TYR A 62 -10.30 -11.35 7.57
N THR A 63 -9.72 -11.73 8.71
CA THR A 63 -10.44 -12.24 9.88
C THR A 63 -10.01 -11.49 11.13
N VAL A 64 -10.91 -11.36 12.11
CA VAL A 64 -10.55 -10.84 13.42
C VAL A 64 -9.61 -11.83 14.09
N ARG A 65 -8.39 -11.40 14.39
CA ARG A 65 -7.37 -12.22 15.06
C ARG A 65 -7.41 -12.01 16.57
N ASN A 66 -7.40 -10.75 17.00
CA ASN A 66 -7.38 -10.38 18.41
C ASN A 66 -8.31 -9.18 18.65
N SER A 67 -8.86 -9.08 19.86
CA SER A 67 -9.57 -7.90 20.36
C SER A 67 -8.80 -7.33 21.54
N LEU A 68 -8.52 -6.03 21.53
CA LEU A 68 -7.86 -5.35 22.65
C LEU A 68 -8.84 -5.06 23.80
N GLY A 69 -10.15 -5.17 23.56
CA GLY A 69 -11.19 -4.91 24.56
C GLY A 69 -11.35 -3.44 24.95
N THR A 70 -10.77 -2.51 24.19
CA THR A 70 -10.79 -1.07 24.46
C THR A 70 -12.00 -0.36 23.84
N GLY A 71 -12.58 -0.90 22.76
CA GLY A 71 -13.62 -0.23 21.99
C GLY A 71 -13.16 1.07 21.31
N ALA A 72 -11.84 1.31 21.26
CA ALA A 72 -11.23 2.54 20.79
C ALA A 72 -10.33 2.29 19.58
N ARG A 73 -10.04 3.33 18.81
CA ARG A 73 -9.20 3.25 17.61
C ARG A 73 -7.82 2.66 17.96
N VAL A 74 -7.37 1.70 17.15
CA VAL A 74 -5.97 1.23 17.21
C VAL A 74 -5.11 2.26 16.46
N GLY A 75 -4.24 2.94 17.20
CA GLY A 75 -3.41 4.05 16.68
C GLY A 75 -2.00 3.66 16.29
N PHE A 76 -1.52 2.50 16.76
CA PHE A 76 -0.18 2.03 16.55
C PHE A 76 -0.16 0.50 16.54
N LEU A 77 0.61 -0.07 15.63
CA LEU A 77 0.90 -1.50 15.56
C LEU A 77 2.31 -1.69 15.02
N HIS A 78 3.19 -2.31 15.82
CA HIS A 78 4.58 -2.52 15.42
C HIS A 78 5.09 -3.89 15.92
N PRO A 79 5.77 -4.68 15.08
CA PRO A 79 6.35 -5.94 15.51
C PRO A 79 7.43 -5.73 16.57
N LEU A 80 7.59 -6.68 17.49
CA LEU A 80 8.71 -6.64 18.41
C LEU A 80 10.04 -6.94 17.70
N PRO A 81 11.19 -6.53 18.28
CA PRO A 81 12.51 -6.82 17.71
C PRO A 81 12.73 -8.32 17.45
N ASP A 82 12.18 -9.18 18.31
CA ASP A 82 11.97 -10.60 18.03
C ASP A 82 10.49 -10.82 17.67
N PRO A 83 10.18 -11.08 16.39
CA PRO A 83 8.81 -11.27 15.93
C PRO A 83 8.09 -12.45 16.58
N SER A 84 8.82 -13.42 17.16
CA SER A 84 8.23 -14.56 17.86
C SER A 84 7.51 -14.16 19.15
N MET A 85 7.92 -13.05 19.76
CA MET A 85 7.27 -12.48 20.95
C MET A 85 5.98 -11.72 20.63
N GLY A 86 5.67 -11.51 19.35
CA GLY A 86 4.48 -10.82 18.89
C GLY A 86 4.71 -9.35 18.53
N SER A 87 3.74 -8.51 18.85
CA SER A 87 3.71 -7.10 18.43
C SER A 87 3.14 -6.21 19.51
N LEU A 88 3.51 -4.95 19.47
CA LEU A 88 2.94 -3.94 20.34
C LEU A 88 1.84 -3.18 19.61
N ALA A 89 0.68 -3.03 20.25
CA ALA A 89 -0.43 -2.22 19.77
C ALA A 89 -0.80 -1.15 20.80
N ALA A 90 -1.24 0.02 20.33
CA ALA A 90 -1.77 1.09 21.19
C ALA A 90 -3.23 1.39 20.86
N SER A 91 -4.06 1.50 21.91
CA SER A 91 -5.48 1.83 21.77
C SER A 91 -6.06 2.32 23.10
N GLY A 92 -6.81 3.42 23.07
CA GLY A 92 -7.53 3.95 24.23
C GLY A 92 -6.62 4.39 25.37
N GLY A 93 -5.43 4.92 25.06
CA GLY A 93 -4.44 5.35 26.06
C GLY A 93 -3.74 4.17 26.76
N LYS A 94 -3.72 2.99 26.12
CA LYS A 94 -3.15 1.75 26.64
C LYS A 94 -2.21 1.11 25.63
N LEU A 95 -1.15 0.48 26.14
CA LEU A 95 -0.23 -0.34 25.35
C LEU A 95 -0.52 -1.82 25.60
N HIS A 96 -0.68 -2.59 24.54
CA HIS A 96 -1.02 -4.02 24.57
C HIS A 96 0.02 -4.84 23.81
N LEU A 97 0.53 -5.88 24.44
CA LEU A 97 1.26 -6.95 23.76
C LEU A 97 0.25 -7.85 23.05
N VAL A 98 0.48 -8.09 21.76
CA VAL A 98 -0.37 -8.87 20.88
C VAL A 98 0.45 -10.03 20.34
N ALA A 99 0.14 -11.24 20.79
CA ALA A 99 0.76 -12.48 20.34
C ALA A 99 -0.35 -13.49 19.99
N THR A 100 -0.37 -14.66 20.61
CA THR A 100 -1.53 -15.58 20.54
C THR A 100 -2.74 -14.99 21.27
N GLY A 101 -2.49 -14.25 22.34
CA GLY A 101 -3.49 -13.47 23.08
C GLY A 101 -3.10 -11.99 23.18
N THR A 102 -3.83 -11.25 24.00
CA THR A 102 -3.59 -9.83 24.25
C THR A 102 -3.33 -9.58 25.73
N THR A 103 -2.23 -8.90 26.06
CA THR A 103 -1.87 -8.54 27.44
C THR A 103 -1.65 -7.03 27.53
N GLN A 104 -2.36 -6.34 28.42
CA GLN A 104 -2.12 -4.92 28.67
C GLN A 104 -0.80 -4.74 29.42
N LEU A 105 0.12 -3.94 28.88
CA LEU A 105 1.43 -3.65 29.47
C LEU A 105 1.45 -2.32 30.23
N GLY A 106 0.64 -1.35 29.80
CA GLY A 106 0.58 -0.02 30.41
C GLY A 106 -0.70 0.73 30.04
N SER A 107 -1.01 1.76 30.81
CA SER A 107 -2.22 2.59 30.66
C SER A 107 -1.98 4.02 31.13
N GLY A 108 -2.89 4.93 30.77
CA GLY A 108 -2.84 6.34 31.18
C GLY A 108 -2.04 7.23 30.22
N PHE A 109 -1.86 6.77 28.97
CA PHE A 109 -1.19 7.56 27.94
C PHE A 109 -2.17 8.53 27.28
N ALA A 110 -1.68 9.73 26.93
CA ALA A 110 -2.47 10.78 26.30
C ALA A 110 -2.66 10.57 24.79
N SER A 111 -1.79 9.80 24.12
CA SER A 111 -1.89 9.52 22.69
C SER A 111 -1.54 8.08 22.33
N ASP A 112 -2.30 7.51 21.39
CA ASP A 112 -2.06 6.18 20.81
C ASP A 112 -1.20 6.21 19.53
N GLY A 113 -0.84 7.41 19.04
CA GLY A 113 -0.06 7.61 17.81
C GLY A 113 1.45 7.52 18.04
N TRP A 114 1.94 6.33 18.42
CA TRP A 114 3.35 6.12 18.72
C TRP A 114 4.22 6.02 17.47
N ARG A 115 5.48 6.43 17.61
CA ARG A 115 6.56 6.25 16.64
C ARG A 115 7.65 5.44 17.33
N ALA A 116 8.24 4.50 16.58
CA ALA A 116 9.10 3.50 17.16
C ALA A 116 10.45 3.38 16.45
N ALA A 117 11.47 3.03 17.22
CA ALA A 117 12.78 2.65 16.71
C ALA A 117 13.31 1.47 17.50
N VAL A 118 13.98 0.55 16.81
CA VAL A 118 14.60 -0.63 17.42
C VAL A 118 16.10 -0.39 17.55
N MET A 119 16.65 -0.60 18.75
CA MET A 119 18.09 -0.58 18.99
C MET A 119 18.44 -1.50 20.16
N ASN A 120 19.53 -2.26 20.06
CA ASN A 120 20.00 -3.17 21.12
C ASN A 120 18.93 -4.13 21.65
N GLY A 121 18.08 -4.67 20.76
CA GLY A 121 16.99 -5.59 21.13
C GLY A 121 15.84 -4.95 21.90
N ARG A 122 15.82 -3.61 22.02
CA ARG A 122 14.74 -2.83 22.64
C ARG A 122 13.96 -2.04 21.60
N LEU A 123 12.66 -1.91 21.84
CA LEU A 123 11.77 -1.04 21.06
C LEU A 123 11.54 0.26 21.83
N PHE A 124 12.02 1.38 21.31
CA PHE A 124 11.79 2.72 21.88
C PHE A 124 10.56 3.35 21.26
N LEU A 125 9.77 4.06 22.06
CA LEU A 125 8.47 4.60 21.70
C LEU A 125 8.36 6.05 22.13
N VAL A 126 7.94 6.91 21.22
CA VAL A 126 7.64 8.33 21.47
C VAL A 126 6.39 8.76 20.71
N ASN A 127 5.63 9.72 21.23
CA ASN A 127 4.38 10.18 20.59
C ASN A 127 4.19 11.72 20.64
N GLY A 128 5.09 12.46 21.29
CA GLY A 128 5.06 13.91 21.42
C GLY A 128 4.06 14.46 22.43
N SER A 129 3.50 13.61 23.29
CA SER A 129 2.60 14.01 24.39
C SER A 129 2.92 13.29 25.71
N ASP A 130 3.43 12.05 25.63
CA ASP A 130 3.80 11.22 26.76
C ASP A 130 5.32 11.06 26.84
N ALA A 131 5.85 10.83 28.05
CA ALA A 131 7.26 10.53 28.24
C ALA A 131 7.66 9.26 27.45
N PRO A 132 8.89 9.19 26.91
CA PRO A 132 9.36 8.05 26.13
C PRO A 132 9.18 6.73 26.89
N ARG A 133 8.81 5.67 26.17
CA ARG A 133 8.75 4.30 26.69
C ARG A 133 9.73 3.42 25.95
N ALA A 134 10.17 2.36 26.61
CA ALA A 134 10.97 1.32 25.99
C ALA A 134 10.35 -0.04 26.30
N LEU A 135 10.47 -0.97 25.39
CA LEU A 135 10.08 -2.36 25.60
C LEU A 135 11.32 -3.24 25.44
N ALA A 136 11.68 -3.94 26.51
CA ALA A 136 12.76 -4.93 26.53
C ALA A 136 12.13 -6.32 26.65
N GLY A 137 12.20 -7.12 25.59
CA GLY A 137 11.41 -8.35 25.52
C GLY A 137 9.91 -8.03 25.52
N THR A 138 9.22 -8.43 26.58
CA THR A 138 7.79 -8.16 26.83
C THR A 138 7.55 -7.19 28.00
N THR A 139 8.60 -6.65 28.60
CA THR A 139 8.51 -5.75 29.77
C THR A 139 8.56 -4.29 29.33
N LEU A 140 7.54 -3.52 29.74
CA LEU A 140 7.46 -2.08 29.51
C LEU A 140 8.29 -1.33 30.55
N GLU A 141 9.24 -0.55 30.05
CA GLU A 141 10.21 0.22 30.82
C GLU A 141 10.05 1.73 30.54
N THR A 142 10.52 2.54 31.49
CA THR A 142 10.64 3.98 31.32
C THR A 142 12.12 4.33 31.22
N PRO A 143 12.66 4.57 30.02
CA PRO A 143 14.06 4.93 29.88
C PRO A 143 14.34 6.26 30.59
N SER A 144 15.40 6.28 31.38
CA SER A 144 15.86 7.50 32.08
C SER A 144 16.69 8.34 31.12
N PHE A 145 16.03 9.21 30.36
CA PHE A 145 16.70 10.21 29.52
C PHE A 145 16.74 11.57 30.23
N SER A 146 17.74 12.39 29.90
CA SER A 146 17.84 13.79 30.33
C SER A 146 18.29 14.67 29.16
N GLY A 147 18.25 16.01 29.31
CA GLY A 147 18.65 16.96 28.27
C GLY A 147 17.50 17.86 27.81
N PRO A 148 16.46 17.32 27.14
CA PRO A 148 15.27 18.09 26.78
C PRO A 148 14.54 18.61 28.02
N ALA A 149 14.02 19.84 27.95
CA ALA A 149 13.25 20.41 29.05
C ALA A 149 11.97 19.60 29.34
N ALA A 150 11.35 19.05 28.28
CA ALA A 150 10.20 18.17 28.38
C ALA A 150 10.42 16.92 27.50
N LEU A 151 10.72 15.77 28.11
CA LEU A 151 10.86 14.50 27.38
C LEU A 151 9.57 14.09 26.65
N SER A 152 8.42 14.53 27.15
CA SER A 152 7.12 14.30 26.50
C SER A 152 6.99 15.01 25.16
N ALA A 153 7.78 16.04 24.87
CA ALA A 153 7.75 16.74 23.59
C ALA A 153 8.45 15.97 22.45
N LEU A 154 9.15 14.86 22.75
CA LEU A 154 9.79 14.04 21.74
C LEU A 154 8.73 13.29 20.93
N HIS A 155 8.69 13.51 19.61
CA HIS A 155 7.59 13.04 18.75
C HIS A 155 8.04 12.14 17.59
N ARG A 156 9.35 12.09 17.30
CA ARG A 156 9.97 11.12 16.37
C ARG A 156 11.19 10.50 17.01
N VAL A 157 11.45 9.25 16.66
CA VAL A 157 12.64 8.51 17.06
C VAL A 157 13.14 7.71 15.86
N ARG A 158 14.46 7.71 15.66
CA ARG A 158 15.13 6.89 14.64
C ARG A 158 16.43 6.33 15.21
N ALA A 159 16.73 5.07 14.91
CA ALA A 159 18.05 4.51 15.18
C ALA A 159 18.93 4.71 13.94
N HIS A 160 20.12 5.28 14.14
CA HIS A 160 21.09 5.52 13.06
C HIS A 160 22.51 5.37 13.63
N ALA A 161 23.38 4.63 12.95
CA ALA A 161 24.77 4.41 13.34
C ALA A 161 24.97 4.10 14.85
N ARG A 162 24.17 3.17 15.39
CA ARG A 162 24.17 2.76 16.81
C ARG A 162 23.79 3.87 17.81
N ARG A 163 23.11 4.93 17.39
CA ARG A 163 22.58 5.98 18.26
C ARG A 163 21.08 6.16 18.02
N LEU A 164 20.38 6.64 19.05
CA LEU A 164 18.99 7.09 18.90
C LEU A 164 18.99 8.59 18.64
N PHE A 165 18.22 8.98 17.64
CA PHE A 165 17.92 10.35 17.28
C PHE A 165 16.46 10.62 17.57
N PHE A 166 16.18 11.72 18.26
CA PHE A 166 14.84 12.13 18.63
C PHE A 166 14.54 13.52 18.08
N ALA A 167 13.33 13.74 17.55
CA ALA A 167 12.87 15.06 17.16
C ALA A 167 11.98 15.65 18.26
N GLU A 168 12.24 16.91 18.62
CA GLU A 168 11.40 17.66 19.56
C GLU A 168 10.27 18.38 18.81
N ARG A 169 9.02 18.22 19.27
CA ARG A 169 7.85 18.81 18.63
C ARG A 169 7.93 20.34 18.69
N GLY A 170 7.68 20.99 17.54
CA GLY A 170 7.69 22.45 17.45
C GLY A 170 9.08 23.08 17.44
N SER A 171 10.14 22.28 17.28
CA SER A 171 11.53 22.74 17.30
C SER A 171 12.26 22.26 16.03
N ALA A 172 13.30 23.00 15.62
CA ALA A 172 14.25 22.56 14.59
C ALA A 172 15.38 21.69 15.17
N LYS A 173 15.35 21.41 16.48
CA LYS A 173 16.39 20.66 17.17
C LYS A 173 16.09 19.16 17.13
N PHE A 174 17.13 18.38 16.90
CA PHE A 174 17.12 16.97 17.22
C PHE A 174 18.05 16.69 18.40
N TRP A 175 17.75 15.60 19.10
CA TRP A 175 18.48 15.15 20.26
C TRP A 175 19.08 13.78 19.95
N TYR A 176 20.32 13.53 20.34
CA TYR A 176 20.97 12.24 20.11
C TYR A 176 21.63 11.70 21.38
N THR A 177 21.73 10.39 21.49
CA THR A 177 22.40 9.74 22.63
C THR A 177 23.90 10.03 22.63
N GLU A 178 24.48 10.41 23.77
CA GLU A 178 25.88 10.84 23.91
C GLU A 178 26.92 9.80 23.46
N ALA A 179 26.73 8.52 23.79
CA ALA A 179 27.61 7.43 23.37
C ALA A 179 26.86 6.42 22.48
N PRO A 180 27.57 5.74 21.55
CA PRO A 180 26.95 4.73 20.70
C PRO A 180 26.49 3.54 21.55
N GLY A 181 25.26 3.09 21.35
CA GLY A 181 24.62 2.00 22.08
C GLY A 181 23.94 2.41 23.37
N ASN A 182 23.98 3.68 23.77
CA ASN A 182 23.28 4.14 24.97
C ASN A 182 21.76 4.01 24.81
N VAL A 183 21.14 3.30 25.75
CA VAL A 183 19.69 3.08 25.82
C VAL A 183 19.01 3.98 26.87
N SER A 184 19.81 4.75 27.61
CA SER A 184 19.42 5.72 28.63
C SER A 184 20.57 6.73 28.80
N GLY A 185 20.33 7.81 29.55
CA GLY A 185 21.32 8.85 29.84
C GLY A 185 21.04 10.19 29.16
N THR A 186 22.06 11.05 29.11
CA THR A 186 21.93 12.40 28.58
C THR A 186 21.79 12.40 27.07
N LEU A 187 20.81 13.15 26.57
CA LEU A 187 20.67 13.47 25.16
C LEU A 187 21.31 14.82 24.87
N LEU A 188 22.11 14.86 23.81
CA LEU A 188 22.78 16.07 23.35
C LEU A 188 21.95 16.75 22.24
N PRO A 189 21.77 18.07 22.28
CA PRO A 189 21.02 18.79 21.26
C PRO A 189 21.90 19.09 20.04
N PHE A 190 21.29 19.07 18.86
CA PHE A 190 21.84 19.62 17.64
C PHE A 190 20.77 20.47 16.94
N ASP A 191 21.11 21.71 16.60
CA ASP A 191 20.16 22.67 16.03
C ASP A 191 20.29 22.76 14.51
N LEU A 192 19.20 22.45 13.79
CA LEU A 192 19.14 22.54 12.33
C LEU A 192 18.68 23.92 11.83
N SER A 193 18.22 24.82 12.71
CA SER A 193 17.65 26.11 12.30
C SER A 193 18.63 27.00 11.54
N GLY A 194 19.92 26.95 11.88
CA GLY A 194 20.98 27.68 11.18
C GLY A 194 21.57 26.95 9.96
N VAL A 195 21.13 25.72 9.69
CA VAL A 195 21.63 24.89 8.58
C VAL A 195 20.72 24.99 7.37
N GLY A 196 19.40 25.01 7.59
CA GLY A 196 18.39 25.20 6.54
C GLY A 196 18.36 26.64 6.03
N ASN A 197 17.89 26.83 4.79
CA ASN A 197 17.79 28.17 4.20
C ASN A 197 16.42 28.81 4.48
N LYS A 198 15.40 28.00 4.82
CA LYS A 198 14.01 28.46 5.03
C LYS A 198 13.52 28.32 6.47
N GLY A 199 14.36 27.84 7.39
CA GLY A 199 13.97 27.56 8.77
C GLY A 199 12.89 26.48 8.88
N GLY A 200 11.98 26.62 9.84
CA GLY A 200 10.88 25.69 10.10
C GLY A 200 11.13 24.76 11.29
N VAL A 201 10.32 23.72 11.41
CA VAL A 201 10.42 22.71 12.49
C VAL A 201 10.74 21.34 11.89
N LEU A 202 11.37 20.49 12.69
CA LEU A 202 11.70 19.12 12.29
C LEU A 202 10.46 18.24 12.38
N GLU A 203 10.02 17.68 11.26
CA GLU A 203 8.80 16.86 11.15
C GLU A 203 9.11 15.37 11.16
N GLU A 204 10.22 14.96 10.54
CA GLU A 204 10.55 13.55 10.34
C GLU A 204 12.05 13.30 10.24
N ILE A 205 12.48 12.10 10.67
CA ILE A 205 13.87 11.63 10.57
C ILE A 205 13.85 10.30 9.83
N ALA A 206 14.64 10.19 8.76
CA ALA A 206 14.81 8.95 8.02
C ALA A 206 16.28 8.63 7.79
N THR A 207 16.56 7.34 7.66
CA THR A 207 17.91 6.84 7.36
C THR A 207 17.94 6.34 5.92
N LEU A 208 19.00 6.72 5.22
CA LEU A 208 19.32 6.32 3.86
C LEU A 208 20.60 5.49 3.89
N ALA A 209 20.57 4.34 3.22
CA ALA A 209 21.69 3.41 3.11
C ALA A 209 21.96 3.13 1.62
N PRO A 210 22.67 4.05 0.92
CA PRO A 210 22.81 4.01 -0.53
C PRO A 210 23.49 2.74 -1.08
N ASP A 211 24.33 2.09 -0.27
CA ASP A 211 25.04 0.85 -0.60
C ASP A 211 24.21 -0.41 -0.28
N GLY A 212 22.99 -0.24 0.23
CA GLY A 212 22.09 -1.33 0.61
C GLY A 212 22.41 -1.95 1.98
N GLY A 213 23.37 -1.42 2.74
CA GLY A 213 23.71 -1.84 4.10
C GLY A 213 23.44 -0.74 5.13
N THR A 214 22.90 -1.09 6.28
CA THR A 214 22.77 -0.15 7.42
C THR A 214 23.87 -0.40 8.44
N GLY A 215 24.55 0.65 8.88
CA GLY A 215 25.55 0.64 9.94
C GLY A 215 26.98 0.94 9.48
N GLY A 216 27.17 1.39 8.24
CA GLY A 216 28.46 1.83 7.71
C GLY A 216 28.72 3.33 7.89
N ASP A 217 29.93 3.78 7.56
CA ASP A 217 30.30 5.20 7.56
C ASP A 217 29.62 5.99 6.43
N ASP A 218 29.10 5.29 5.42
CA ASP A 218 28.40 5.88 4.27
C ASP A 218 26.89 6.07 4.48
N ASP A 219 26.34 5.57 5.58
CA ASP A 219 24.95 5.79 5.96
C ASP A 219 24.66 7.30 6.08
N ALA A 220 23.58 7.73 5.47
CA ALA A 220 23.10 9.10 5.55
C ALA A 220 21.83 9.18 6.38
N VAL A 221 21.67 10.27 7.12
CA VAL A 221 20.42 10.61 7.80
C VAL A 221 19.83 11.85 7.14
N ALA A 222 18.53 11.80 6.88
CA ALA A 222 17.74 12.87 6.30
C ALA A 222 16.77 13.43 7.34
N PHE A 223 16.82 14.75 7.52
CA PHE A 223 15.94 15.51 8.39
C PHE A 223 14.96 16.31 7.55
N PHE A 224 13.67 16.04 7.68
CA PHE A 224 12.62 16.71 6.91
C PHE A 224 12.06 17.89 7.70
N MET A 225 12.17 19.08 7.12
CA MET A 225 11.70 20.33 7.71
C MET A 225 10.31 20.71 7.18
N SER A 226 9.48 21.32 8.04
CA SER A 226 8.15 21.81 7.68
C SER A 226 8.14 22.87 6.58
N SER A 227 9.26 23.57 6.39
CA SER A 227 9.49 24.56 5.34
C SER A 227 9.66 23.97 3.92
N GLY A 228 9.70 22.64 3.79
CA GLY A 228 9.92 21.96 2.52
C GLY A 228 11.40 21.90 2.13
N GLU A 229 12.23 21.50 3.08
CA GLU A 229 13.66 21.23 2.92
C GLU A 229 14.02 19.89 3.58
N ALA A 230 14.89 19.12 2.94
CA ALA A 230 15.51 17.94 3.52
C ALA A 230 17.00 18.25 3.73
N ILE A 231 17.44 18.18 4.98
CA ILE A 231 18.85 18.37 5.35
C ILE A 231 19.46 16.98 5.51
N VAL A 232 20.49 16.68 4.74
CA VAL A 232 21.13 15.36 4.72
C VAL A 232 22.54 15.44 5.28
N TYR A 233 22.83 14.59 6.26
CA TYR A 233 24.16 14.39 6.83
C TYR A 233 24.62 12.96 6.59
N ARG A 234 25.93 12.76 6.46
CA ARG A 234 26.58 11.45 6.42
C ARG A 234 27.44 11.27 7.66
N GLY A 235 27.43 10.05 8.18
CA GLY A 235 28.29 9.61 9.27
C GLY A 235 27.54 9.31 10.56
N SER A 236 28.29 9.14 11.65
CA SER A 236 27.81 8.40 12.83
C SER A 236 27.66 9.23 14.11
N ASN A 237 28.31 10.40 14.20
CA ASN A 237 28.31 11.20 15.44
C ASN A 237 28.21 12.71 15.22
N PRO A 238 27.06 13.34 15.50
CA PRO A 238 26.88 14.79 15.39
C PRO A 238 27.82 15.65 16.25
N GLY A 239 28.38 15.08 17.32
CA GLY A 239 29.31 15.78 18.22
C GLY A 239 30.76 15.83 17.70
N ASP A 240 31.07 15.16 16.59
CA ASP A 240 32.41 15.09 16.02
C ASP A 240 32.40 15.52 14.55
N ALA A 241 32.98 16.68 14.28
CA ALA A 241 33.02 17.28 12.94
C ALA A 241 33.80 16.44 11.91
N SER A 242 34.67 15.52 12.35
CA SER A 242 35.40 14.62 11.45
C SER A 242 34.55 13.44 10.97
N SER A 243 33.53 13.05 11.73
CA SER A 243 32.62 11.94 11.43
C SER A 243 31.20 12.38 11.11
N TRP A 244 30.93 13.69 11.04
CA TRP A 244 29.62 14.26 10.71
C TRP A 244 29.70 15.27 9.57
N GLY A 245 29.59 14.77 8.35
CA GLY A 245 29.67 15.58 7.14
C GLY A 245 28.28 15.97 6.63
N ARG A 246 28.06 17.27 6.38
CA ARG A 246 26.84 17.72 5.68
C ARG A 246 26.94 17.36 4.20
N VAL A 247 26.00 16.56 3.70
CA VAL A 247 25.88 16.23 2.27
C VAL A 247 25.26 17.42 1.52
N GLY A 248 24.16 17.96 2.03
CA GLY A 248 23.48 19.08 1.39
C GLY A 248 22.13 19.41 1.99
N VAL A 249 21.54 20.51 1.51
CA VAL A 249 20.16 20.93 1.81
C VAL A 249 19.40 20.90 0.50
N PHE A 250 18.34 20.11 0.43
CA PHE A 250 17.61 19.84 -0.79
C PHE A 250 16.17 20.35 -0.68
N PRO A 251 15.66 21.06 -1.70
CA PRO A 251 14.26 21.44 -1.73
C PRO A 251 13.39 20.20 -1.96
N VAL A 252 12.55 19.86 -0.99
CA VAL A 252 11.60 18.75 -1.09
C VAL A 252 10.19 19.24 -0.72
N ALA A 253 9.16 18.47 -1.04
CA ALA A 253 7.84 18.72 -0.49
C ALA A 253 7.81 18.34 0.99
N ARG A 254 6.96 19.01 1.78
CA ARG A 254 6.73 18.61 3.17
C ARG A 254 6.14 17.18 3.17
N PRO A 255 6.76 16.22 3.87
CA PRO A 255 6.24 14.86 3.88
C PRO A 255 5.03 14.73 4.80
N ILE A 256 4.04 13.96 4.35
CA ILE A 256 2.90 13.47 5.14
C ILE A 256 3.28 12.16 5.84
N ALA A 257 3.97 11.28 5.12
CA ALA A 257 4.53 10.05 5.67
C ALA A 257 5.88 9.73 5.02
N VAL A 258 6.77 9.11 5.79
CA VAL A 258 8.11 8.72 5.36
C VAL A 258 8.42 7.34 5.90
N GLU A 259 9.03 6.49 5.08
CA GLU A 259 9.50 5.17 5.50
C GLU A 259 10.81 4.81 4.78
N SER A 260 11.77 4.22 5.49
CA SER A 260 13.00 3.74 4.85
C SER A 260 12.75 2.34 4.30
N HIS A 261 13.07 2.11 3.03
CA HIS A 261 12.92 0.81 2.39
C HIS A 261 14.00 0.59 1.33
N GLY A 262 14.62 -0.60 1.33
CA GLY A 262 15.55 -1.00 0.27
C GLY A 262 16.78 -0.10 0.12
N GLY A 263 17.25 0.50 1.21
CA GLY A 263 18.36 1.47 1.19
C GLY A 263 17.96 2.89 0.81
N ASP A 264 16.72 3.11 0.36
CA ASP A 264 16.15 4.42 0.05
C ASP A 264 15.09 4.86 1.08
N VAL A 265 14.59 6.08 0.93
CA VAL A 265 13.51 6.65 1.73
C VAL A 265 12.31 6.93 0.81
N LEU A 266 11.21 6.23 1.05
CA LEU A 266 9.93 6.48 0.41
C LEU A 266 9.22 7.64 1.13
N THR A 267 8.72 8.58 0.34
CA THR A 267 8.05 9.78 0.83
C THR A 267 6.67 9.90 0.20
N VAL A 268 5.69 10.27 1.02
CA VAL A 268 4.36 10.66 0.59
C VAL A 268 4.21 12.14 0.85
N SER A 269 3.82 12.91 -0.16
CA SER A 269 3.62 14.36 -0.07
C SER A 269 2.50 14.80 -1.00
N LEU A 270 2.19 16.11 -1.00
CA LEU A 270 1.22 16.70 -1.92
C LEU A 270 1.62 16.55 -3.39
N ASP A 271 2.92 16.43 -3.70
CA ASP A 271 3.42 16.24 -5.06
C ASP A 271 3.26 14.78 -5.54
N GLY A 272 2.91 13.86 -4.63
CA GLY A 272 2.75 12.43 -4.89
C GLY A 272 3.72 11.56 -4.08
N TYR A 273 3.95 10.34 -4.57
CA TYR A 273 4.87 9.39 -3.93
C TYR A 273 6.22 9.42 -4.62
N ALA A 274 7.30 9.52 -3.83
CA ALA A 274 8.63 9.66 -4.36
C ALA A 274 9.68 8.93 -3.53
N GLU A 275 10.75 8.53 -4.22
CA GLU A 275 11.99 8.00 -3.65
C GLU A 275 12.95 9.16 -3.40
N LEU A 276 13.49 9.28 -2.19
CA LEU A 276 14.35 10.41 -1.82
C LEU A 276 15.58 10.47 -2.73
N SER A 277 16.25 9.34 -2.99
CA SER A 277 17.43 9.30 -3.87
C SER A 277 17.20 9.91 -5.25
N ARG A 278 15.97 9.83 -5.79
CA ARG A 278 15.60 10.40 -7.09
C ARG A 278 15.18 11.86 -7.01
N VAL A 279 14.61 12.28 -5.89
CA VAL A 279 14.19 13.68 -5.66
C VAL A 279 15.38 14.59 -5.39
N LEU A 280 16.41 14.09 -4.71
CA LEU A 280 17.63 14.85 -4.39
C LEU A 280 18.27 15.50 -5.63
N PRO A 281 18.52 14.79 -6.75
CA PRO A 281 19.06 15.41 -7.96
C PRO A 281 18.02 16.18 -8.80
N SER A 282 16.73 15.84 -8.73
CA SER A 282 15.70 16.39 -9.63
C SER A 282 14.96 17.63 -9.10
N GLY A 283 15.12 17.98 -7.81
CA GLY A 283 14.70 19.28 -7.28
C GLY A 283 13.18 19.50 -7.20
N ARG A 284 12.43 18.49 -6.74
CA ARG A 284 10.96 18.42 -6.51
C ARG A 284 10.10 17.78 -7.59
N SER A 285 10.62 17.46 -8.78
CA SER A 285 9.80 16.80 -9.81
C SER A 285 10.07 15.29 -9.88
N PRO A 286 9.09 14.43 -9.51
CA PRO A 286 9.19 12.99 -9.71
C PRO A 286 8.84 12.65 -11.17
N VAL A 287 9.69 13.06 -12.12
CA VAL A 287 9.52 12.71 -13.56
C VAL A 287 9.67 11.20 -13.78
N ALA A 288 10.39 10.51 -12.90
CA ALA A 288 10.51 9.06 -12.86
C ALA A 288 10.68 8.57 -11.41
N GLY A 289 9.82 7.67 -10.93
CA GLY A 289 9.88 7.24 -9.52
C GLY A 289 8.82 6.21 -9.17
N PHE A 290 8.94 5.65 -7.97
CA PHE A 290 7.99 4.73 -7.33
C PHE A 290 6.52 5.07 -7.59
N GLY A 291 6.15 6.35 -7.47
CA GLY A 291 4.78 6.84 -7.62
C GLY A 291 4.38 7.36 -8.99
N SER A 292 5.24 7.36 -10.01
CA SER A 292 4.96 8.11 -11.25
C SER A 292 3.69 7.63 -11.96
N ARG A 293 3.47 6.31 -12.03
CA ARG A 293 2.27 5.71 -12.64
C ARG A 293 0.98 6.05 -11.90
N ILE A 294 1.02 6.19 -10.58
CA ILE A 294 -0.15 6.49 -9.74
C ILE A 294 -0.25 7.99 -9.39
N GLY A 295 0.59 8.85 -9.98
CA GLY A 295 0.78 10.24 -9.57
C GLY A 295 -0.51 11.03 -9.37
N ARG A 296 -1.43 11.00 -10.36
CA ARG A 296 -2.73 11.69 -10.27
C ARG A 296 -3.59 11.19 -9.11
N LEU A 297 -3.67 9.88 -8.92
CA LEU A 297 -4.44 9.28 -7.83
C LEU A 297 -3.80 9.61 -6.47
N ALA A 298 -2.48 9.46 -6.35
CA ALA A 298 -1.72 9.80 -5.15
C ALA A 298 -1.89 11.28 -4.76
N GLN A 299 -1.74 12.21 -5.72
CA GLN A 299 -1.95 13.65 -5.52
C GLN A 299 -3.37 13.98 -5.10
N SER A 300 -4.38 13.37 -5.76
CA SER A 300 -5.78 13.59 -5.39
C SER A 300 -6.10 13.11 -3.97
N SER A 301 -5.52 11.97 -3.56
CA SER A 301 -5.66 11.45 -2.19
C SER A 301 -4.92 12.31 -1.17
N ALA A 302 -3.71 12.77 -1.49
CA ALA A 302 -2.93 13.65 -0.62
C ALA A 302 -3.61 15.02 -0.44
N ALA A 303 -4.18 15.58 -1.51
CA ALA A 303 -4.92 16.85 -1.44
C ALA A 303 -6.23 16.72 -0.66
N ALA A 304 -6.94 15.59 -0.78
CA ALA A 304 -8.23 15.39 -0.11
C ALA A 304 -8.09 14.96 1.35
N PHE A 305 -7.04 14.20 1.69
CA PHE A 305 -6.92 13.52 2.98
C PHE A 305 -5.58 13.74 3.69
N GLY A 306 -4.72 14.64 3.19
CA GLY A 306 -3.37 14.85 3.71
C GLY A 306 -3.30 15.29 5.17
N ASP A 307 -4.35 15.96 5.66
CA ASP A 307 -4.46 16.43 7.06
C ASP A 307 -5.00 15.35 8.01
N ASN A 308 -5.48 14.21 7.50
CA ASN A 308 -6.00 13.13 8.33
C ASN A 308 -4.86 12.34 8.97
N ASP A 309 -4.98 12.02 10.26
CA ASP A 309 -4.01 11.16 10.93
C ASP A 309 -4.13 9.68 10.49
N GLY A 310 -2.98 9.02 10.35
CA GLY A 310 -2.90 7.59 10.03
C GLY A 310 -2.17 7.26 8.74
N TRP A 311 -1.65 8.25 8.00
CA TRP A 311 -0.81 7.96 6.85
C TRP A 311 0.40 7.13 7.24
N GLN A 312 0.62 6.06 6.48
CA GLN A 312 1.67 5.10 6.71
C GLN A 312 2.10 4.47 5.39
N ILE A 313 3.39 4.19 5.27
CA ILE A 313 3.93 3.28 4.27
C ILE A 313 4.36 2.02 5.03
N LEU A 314 3.94 0.85 4.56
CA LEU A 314 4.35 -0.43 5.13
C LEU A 314 4.79 -1.37 4.03
N TYR A 315 5.96 -1.96 4.21
CA TYR A 315 6.42 -3.09 3.41
C TYR A 315 6.03 -4.41 4.08
N SER A 316 5.32 -5.28 3.35
CA SER A 316 4.98 -6.62 3.81
C SER A 316 5.77 -7.67 3.02
N PRO A 317 6.79 -8.32 3.63
CA PRO A 317 7.59 -9.33 2.96
C PRO A 317 6.79 -10.60 2.62
N ALA A 318 5.88 -11.01 3.52
CA ALA A 318 5.06 -12.21 3.34
C ALA A 318 4.16 -12.15 2.10
N GLN A 319 3.60 -10.98 1.81
CA GLN A 319 2.74 -10.76 0.63
C GLN A 319 3.51 -10.17 -0.56
N ARG A 320 4.78 -9.76 -0.38
CA ARG A 320 5.60 -9.05 -1.38
C ARG A 320 4.92 -7.80 -1.94
N ILE A 321 4.36 -6.99 -1.05
CA ILE A 321 3.66 -5.74 -1.39
C ILE A 321 4.17 -4.57 -0.57
N ILE A 322 4.08 -3.37 -1.14
CA ILE A 322 4.19 -2.10 -0.39
C ILE A 322 2.79 -1.50 -0.33
N ILE A 323 2.37 -1.11 0.86
CA ILE A 323 1.07 -0.49 1.14
C ILE A 323 1.30 0.96 1.52
N VAL A 324 0.66 1.88 0.81
CA VAL A 324 0.47 3.25 1.27
C VAL A 324 -0.96 3.38 1.78
N HIS A 325 -1.08 3.60 3.09
CA HIS A 325 -2.35 3.75 3.77
C HIS A 325 -2.85 5.19 3.69
N VAL A 326 -4.08 5.37 3.21
CA VAL A 326 -4.76 6.66 3.02
C VAL A 326 -6.00 6.71 3.93
N PRO A 327 -5.95 7.39 5.08
CA PRO A 327 -7.10 7.54 5.97
C PRO A 327 -8.14 8.48 5.36
N GLN A 328 -9.37 8.01 5.11
CA GLN A 328 -10.45 8.86 4.57
C GLN A 328 -11.30 9.46 5.68
N THR A 329 -11.65 8.63 6.67
CA THR A 329 -12.37 9.02 7.89
C THR A 329 -11.78 8.27 9.07
N ALA A 330 -12.35 8.43 10.27
CA ALA A 330 -11.93 7.69 11.45
C ALA A 330 -12.12 6.15 11.33
N SER A 331 -12.98 5.69 10.44
CA SER A 331 -13.35 4.27 10.28
C SER A 331 -13.23 3.73 8.85
N ALA A 332 -13.06 4.61 7.86
CA ALA A 332 -12.90 4.23 6.47
C ALA A 332 -11.52 4.67 5.95
N ALA A 333 -10.91 3.80 5.17
CA ALA A 333 -9.63 4.08 4.54
C ALA A 333 -9.52 3.42 3.17
N GLN A 334 -8.60 3.96 2.40
CA GLN A 334 -8.16 3.44 1.13
C GLN A 334 -6.69 3.03 1.25
N GLN A 335 -6.27 2.07 0.45
CA GLN A 335 -4.87 1.68 0.36
C GLN A 335 -4.42 1.69 -1.09
N HIS A 336 -3.27 2.28 -1.36
CA HIS A 336 -2.58 2.12 -2.63
C HIS A 336 -1.54 1.02 -2.43
N VAL A 337 -1.66 -0.03 -3.23
CA VAL A 337 -0.85 -1.24 -3.07
C VAL A 337 0.01 -1.42 -4.30
N TYR A 338 1.31 -1.54 -4.08
CA TYR A 338 2.28 -1.84 -5.12
C TYR A 338 2.71 -3.30 -5.00
N GLY A 339 2.44 -4.09 -6.04
CA GLY A 339 2.85 -5.49 -6.10
C GLY A 339 4.29 -5.60 -6.60
N LEU A 340 5.21 -6.08 -5.75
CA LEU A 340 6.63 -6.20 -6.12
C LEU A 340 6.89 -7.30 -7.17
N ALA A 341 6.00 -8.28 -7.28
CA ALA A 341 6.14 -9.37 -8.24
C ALA A 341 5.91 -8.92 -9.70
N ALA A 342 4.92 -8.07 -9.93
CA ALA A 342 4.53 -7.58 -11.26
C ALA A 342 4.96 -6.15 -11.55
N GLY A 343 5.27 -5.35 -10.51
CA GLY A 343 5.60 -3.93 -10.64
C GLY A 343 4.40 -3.05 -10.97
N GLY A 344 3.19 -3.43 -10.52
CA GLY A 344 1.94 -2.74 -10.82
C GLY A 344 1.23 -2.20 -9.57
N TRP A 345 0.60 -1.04 -9.72
CA TRP A 345 -0.21 -0.41 -8.68
C TRP A 345 -1.66 -0.89 -8.72
N SER A 346 -2.27 -1.06 -7.55
CA SER A 346 -3.70 -1.26 -7.38
C SER A 346 -4.23 -0.48 -6.18
N ARG A 347 -5.55 -0.43 -6.04
CA ARG A 347 -6.24 0.26 -4.95
C ARG A 347 -7.07 -0.74 -4.16
N TRP A 348 -6.94 -0.77 -2.85
CA TRP A 348 -7.86 -1.52 -1.99
C TRP A 348 -8.83 -0.57 -1.30
N ALA A 349 -10.07 -1.03 -1.17
CA ALA A 349 -11.18 -0.31 -0.56
C ALA A 349 -12.08 -1.27 0.22
N GLY A 350 -12.82 -0.73 1.19
CA GLY A 350 -13.72 -1.50 2.05
C GLY A 350 -13.03 -2.21 3.23
N LEU A 351 -11.72 -1.99 3.41
CA LEU A 351 -10.99 -2.46 4.59
C LEU A 351 -11.10 -1.43 5.72
N PRO A 352 -11.61 -1.79 6.91
CA PRO A 352 -11.75 -0.87 8.05
C PRO A 352 -10.41 -0.68 8.80
N ALA A 353 -9.34 -0.42 8.06
CA ALA A 353 -7.99 -0.30 8.60
C ALA A 353 -7.72 1.12 9.11
N THR A 354 -7.12 1.23 10.30
CA THR A 354 -6.66 2.49 10.90
C THR A 354 -5.14 2.60 10.97
N VAL A 355 -4.46 1.45 11.05
CA VAL A 355 -3.00 1.31 11.07
C VAL A 355 -2.64 -0.08 10.55
N TRP A 356 -1.52 -0.20 9.84
CA TRP A 356 -1.00 -1.48 9.39
C TRP A 356 0.23 -1.90 10.18
N GLY A 357 0.45 -3.20 10.33
CA GLY A 357 1.65 -3.72 10.95
C GLY A 357 1.68 -5.24 10.89
N ASN A 358 2.83 -5.82 11.18
CA ASN A 358 2.99 -7.27 11.14
C ASN A 358 2.87 -7.84 12.55
N VAL A 359 2.12 -8.94 12.69
CA VAL A 359 2.08 -9.76 13.91
C VAL A 359 2.75 -11.10 13.62
N GLY A 360 4.00 -11.24 14.06
CA GLY A 360 4.90 -12.25 13.53
C GLY A 360 5.16 -11.99 12.05
N GLU A 361 4.89 -12.98 11.20
CA GLU A 361 4.99 -12.85 9.73
C GLU A 361 3.67 -12.42 9.08
N ALA A 362 2.56 -12.47 9.82
CA ALA A 362 1.24 -12.17 9.27
C ALA A 362 1.03 -10.66 9.15
N LEU A 363 0.57 -10.22 7.98
CA LEU A 363 0.16 -8.84 7.76
C LEU A 363 -1.18 -8.61 8.46
N CYS A 364 -1.21 -7.64 9.36
CA CYS A 364 -2.37 -7.29 10.16
C CYS A 364 -2.68 -5.80 10.05
N PHE A 365 -3.88 -5.44 10.46
CA PHE A 365 -4.28 -4.05 10.62
C PHE A 365 -5.14 -3.86 11.86
N GLY A 366 -5.04 -2.67 12.45
CA GLY A 366 -5.91 -2.21 13.51
C GLY A 366 -7.20 -1.61 12.95
N THR A 367 -8.24 -1.56 13.78
CA THR A 367 -9.57 -1.05 13.43
C THR A 367 -9.99 0.05 14.41
N SER A 368 -11.07 0.78 14.10
CA SER A 368 -11.59 1.86 14.93
C SER A 368 -12.20 1.40 16.26
N ASP A 369 -12.53 0.12 16.40
CA ASP A 369 -13.20 -0.47 17.57
C ASP A 369 -12.28 -1.33 18.45
N GLY A 370 -10.95 -1.24 18.23
CA GLY A 370 -9.96 -1.89 19.08
C GLY A 370 -9.71 -3.35 18.71
N ARG A 371 -10.06 -3.78 17.50
CA ARG A 371 -9.72 -5.12 16.98
C ARG A 371 -8.51 -5.07 16.08
N ILE A 372 -7.77 -6.19 16.08
CA ILE A 372 -6.68 -6.45 15.15
C ILE A 372 -7.14 -7.55 14.21
N CYS A 373 -7.16 -7.22 12.93
CA CYS A 373 -7.56 -8.10 11.85
C CYS A 373 -6.31 -8.60 11.12
N GLN A 374 -6.29 -9.88 10.79
CA GLN A 374 -5.24 -10.48 9.98
C GLN A 374 -5.72 -10.63 8.54
N LEU A 375 -4.85 -10.27 7.59
CA LEU A 375 -5.07 -10.49 6.17
C LEU A 375 -4.65 -11.92 5.78
N GLY A 376 -5.47 -12.62 4.99
CA GLY A 376 -5.15 -13.94 4.47
C GLY A 376 -6.33 -14.91 4.30
N SER A 377 -7.53 -14.54 4.75
CA SER A 377 -8.74 -15.33 4.51
C SER A 377 -9.30 -15.12 3.09
N ASP A 378 -10.35 -15.86 2.74
CA ASP A 378 -11.03 -15.74 1.45
C ASP A 378 -12.22 -14.77 1.47
N SER A 379 -12.53 -14.18 2.62
CA SER A 379 -13.67 -13.26 2.80
C SER A 379 -13.33 -12.15 3.80
N ASP A 380 -14.06 -11.05 3.73
CA ASP A 380 -13.97 -9.93 4.67
C ASP A 380 -14.79 -10.22 5.92
N ASN A 381 -14.21 -11.02 6.82
CA ASN A 381 -14.86 -11.49 8.04
C ASN A 381 -16.24 -12.13 7.77
N GLY A 382 -16.32 -12.95 6.73
CA GLY A 382 -17.53 -13.60 6.27
C GLY A 382 -18.31 -12.83 5.20
N THR A 383 -17.98 -11.57 4.90
CA THR A 383 -18.59 -10.80 3.79
C THR A 383 -17.85 -11.08 2.46
N PRO A 384 -18.55 -11.16 1.32
CA PRO A 384 -17.89 -11.30 0.01
C PRO A 384 -16.96 -10.11 -0.29
N ILE A 385 -15.82 -10.41 -0.90
CA ILE A 385 -14.89 -9.43 -1.44
C ILE A 385 -15.39 -9.04 -2.82
N VAL A 386 -15.62 -7.73 -3.00
CA VAL A 386 -15.99 -7.12 -4.28
C VAL A 386 -14.74 -6.54 -4.92
N ALA A 387 -14.34 -7.09 -6.06
CA ALA A 387 -13.22 -6.60 -6.87
C ALA A 387 -13.70 -6.09 -8.23
N THR A 388 -13.23 -4.90 -8.62
CA THR A 388 -13.59 -4.26 -9.89
C THR A 388 -12.35 -3.77 -10.62
N ALA A 389 -12.30 -3.98 -11.92
CA ALA A 389 -11.16 -3.57 -12.74
C ALA A 389 -11.65 -3.00 -14.07
N GLN A 390 -11.04 -1.91 -14.51
CA GLN A 390 -11.19 -1.33 -15.84
C GLN A 390 -9.82 -1.33 -16.54
N ALA A 391 -9.69 -2.14 -17.59
CA ALA A 391 -8.51 -2.14 -18.45
C ALA A 391 -8.41 -0.85 -19.28
N ALA A 392 -7.23 -0.60 -19.84
CA ALA A 392 -6.98 0.51 -20.75
C ALA A 392 -7.94 0.52 -21.96
N TRP A 393 -8.21 1.73 -22.47
CA TRP A 393 -8.99 1.92 -23.69
C TRP A 393 -8.22 1.42 -24.90
N ASN A 394 -8.86 0.58 -25.71
CA ASN A 394 -8.23 0.00 -26.88
C ASN A 394 -9.16 0.13 -28.11
N SER A 395 -8.56 0.49 -29.24
CA SER A 395 -9.23 0.49 -30.55
C SER A 395 -9.32 -0.91 -31.16
N LEU A 396 -8.91 -1.96 -30.45
CA LEU A 396 -8.94 -3.37 -30.86
C LEU A 396 -8.36 -3.59 -32.27
N GLY A 397 -7.25 -2.90 -32.56
CA GLY A 397 -6.52 -3.02 -33.83
C GLY A 397 -7.21 -2.41 -35.06
N SER A 398 -8.26 -1.59 -34.91
CA SER A 398 -8.85 -0.86 -36.06
C SER A 398 -9.29 0.55 -35.65
N PRO A 399 -8.36 1.49 -35.44
CA PRO A 399 -8.69 2.87 -35.13
C PRO A 399 -9.49 3.51 -36.27
N GLY A 400 -10.39 4.46 -35.95
CA GLY A 400 -11.23 5.16 -36.92
C GLY A 400 -12.39 4.35 -37.49
N ARG A 401 -12.67 3.15 -36.98
CA ARG A 401 -13.79 2.30 -37.41
C ARG A 401 -14.67 1.92 -36.23
N ARG A 402 -15.97 2.17 -36.34
CA ARG A 402 -16.96 1.62 -35.42
C ARG A 402 -16.95 0.09 -35.51
N LYS A 403 -17.00 -0.53 -34.34
CA LYS A 403 -17.05 -1.97 -34.14
C LYS A 403 -18.27 -2.32 -33.30
N ARG A 404 -18.73 -3.56 -33.46
CA ARG A 404 -19.71 -4.19 -32.60
C ARG A 404 -19.07 -5.36 -31.87
N ILE A 405 -19.29 -5.44 -30.56
CA ILE A 405 -18.87 -6.56 -29.73
C ILE A 405 -20.08 -7.42 -29.42
N GLY A 406 -20.14 -8.61 -30.02
CA GLY A 406 -21.27 -9.53 -29.85
C GLY A 406 -21.15 -10.38 -28.60
N LEU A 407 -19.97 -10.94 -28.36
CA LEU A 407 -19.69 -11.87 -27.26
C LEU A 407 -18.38 -11.50 -26.55
N VAL A 408 -18.34 -11.74 -25.26
CA VAL A 408 -17.18 -11.52 -24.38
C VAL A 408 -16.92 -12.79 -23.59
N LYS A 409 -15.66 -13.20 -23.52
CA LYS A 409 -15.20 -14.36 -22.78
C LYS A 409 -14.07 -13.93 -21.83
N PRO A 410 -14.38 -13.65 -20.56
CA PRO A 410 -13.36 -13.51 -19.53
C PRO A 410 -12.68 -14.86 -19.33
N ILE A 411 -11.34 -14.86 -19.23
CA ILE A 411 -10.53 -16.01 -18.85
C ILE A 411 -10.13 -15.78 -17.40
N VAL A 412 -10.86 -16.44 -16.51
CA VAL A 412 -10.72 -16.29 -15.06
C VAL A 412 -10.49 -17.65 -14.45
N THR A 413 -9.59 -17.72 -13.48
CA THR A 413 -9.33 -18.92 -12.70
C THR A 413 -9.72 -18.70 -11.24
N ALA A 414 -10.40 -19.69 -10.65
CA ALA A 414 -10.83 -19.62 -9.26
C ALA A 414 -10.95 -21.03 -8.66
N THR A 415 -10.77 -21.13 -7.34
CA THR A 415 -10.90 -22.39 -6.60
C THR A 415 -12.36 -22.73 -6.27
N SER A 416 -13.27 -21.75 -6.36
CA SER A 416 -14.71 -21.92 -6.17
C SER A 416 -15.46 -21.28 -7.36
N ALA A 417 -16.80 -21.24 -7.33
CA ALA A 417 -17.60 -20.58 -8.36
C ALA A 417 -17.86 -19.10 -7.99
N PRO A 418 -17.01 -18.14 -8.41
CA PRO A 418 -17.26 -16.72 -8.15
C PRO A 418 -18.40 -16.17 -9.02
N SER A 419 -19.03 -15.10 -8.53
CA SER A 419 -19.90 -14.28 -9.37
C SER A 419 -19.02 -13.34 -10.21
N ILE A 420 -18.89 -13.65 -11.49
CA ILE A 420 -18.17 -12.82 -12.46
C ILE A 420 -19.18 -12.04 -13.28
N ARG A 421 -18.97 -10.74 -13.45
CA ARG A 421 -19.73 -9.89 -14.37
C ARG A 421 -18.75 -9.09 -15.22
N HIS A 422 -18.82 -9.24 -16.54
CA HIS A 422 -18.09 -8.38 -17.47
C HIS A 422 -18.98 -7.20 -17.86
N VAL A 423 -18.36 -6.05 -18.05
CA VAL A 423 -19.00 -4.83 -18.54
C VAL A 423 -18.04 -4.18 -19.53
N LEU A 424 -18.55 -3.59 -20.61
CA LEU A 424 -17.73 -2.88 -21.57
C LEU A 424 -17.96 -1.38 -21.41
N GLY A 425 -16.88 -0.63 -21.21
CA GLY A 425 -16.88 0.81 -21.44
C GLY A 425 -16.81 1.07 -22.95
N VAL A 426 -17.49 2.10 -23.42
CA VAL A 426 -17.58 2.44 -24.85
C VAL A 426 -17.28 3.93 -25.04
N ASP A 427 -16.42 4.27 -26.00
CA ASP A 427 -16.12 5.65 -26.41
C ASP A 427 -15.81 6.58 -25.21
N PHE A 428 -14.93 6.12 -24.33
CA PHE A 428 -14.49 6.80 -23.11
C PHE A 428 -15.55 6.97 -22.01
N GLN A 429 -16.72 6.35 -22.16
CA GLN A 429 -17.71 6.22 -21.08
C GLN A 429 -17.39 5.01 -20.21
N PRO A 430 -17.01 5.19 -18.94
CA PRO A 430 -16.52 4.11 -18.10
C PRO A 430 -17.60 3.01 -17.89
N PRO A 431 -17.17 1.75 -17.72
CA PRO A 431 -18.10 0.64 -17.45
C PRO A 431 -18.86 0.85 -16.14
N VAL A 432 -20.18 0.60 -16.17
CA VAL A 432 -21.06 0.65 -14.98
C VAL A 432 -21.29 -0.76 -14.47
N TYR A 433 -20.71 -1.09 -13.31
CA TYR A 433 -20.69 -2.47 -12.78
C TYR A 433 -22.01 -2.94 -12.15
N GLY A 434 -22.97 -2.04 -11.89
CA GLY A 434 -24.22 -2.34 -11.20
C GLY A 434 -24.04 -2.75 -9.73
N ALA A 435 -25.11 -3.20 -9.07
CA ALA A 435 -25.08 -3.65 -7.67
C ALA A 435 -24.37 -5.00 -7.47
N GLU A 436 -24.01 -5.29 -6.21
CA GLU A 436 -23.47 -6.59 -5.76
C GLU A 436 -24.31 -7.77 -6.24
N GLY A 437 -23.63 -8.76 -6.82
CA GLY A 437 -24.27 -10.03 -7.14
C GLY A 437 -24.48 -10.86 -5.88
N ALA A 438 -25.59 -11.58 -5.80
CA ALA A 438 -25.76 -12.60 -4.77
C ALA A 438 -24.73 -13.71 -5.00
N VAL A 439 -23.74 -13.81 -4.11
CA VAL A 439 -22.77 -14.92 -4.11
C VAL A 439 -23.34 -16.03 -3.22
N PRO A 440 -23.71 -17.20 -3.76
CA PRO A 440 -24.17 -18.30 -2.92
C PRO A 440 -23.08 -18.68 -1.91
N LEU A 441 -23.48 -19.01 -0.68
CA LEU A 441 -22.58 -19.58 0.31
C LEU A 441 -22.11 -20.93 -0.24
N ALA A 442 -20.87 -21.03 -0.71
CA ALA A 442 -20.28 -22.33 -1.00
C ALA A 442 -20.25 -23.14 0.30
N ALA A 443 -20.58 -24.43 0.23
CA ALA A 443 -20.47 -25.32 1.37
C ALA A 443 -19.03 -25.24 1.92
N ALA A 444 -18.90 -25.11 3.24
CA ALA A 444 -17.60 -24.99 3.91
C ALA A 444 -16.66 -26.13 3.43
N SER A 445 -15.43 -25.77 3.07
CA SER A 445 -14.44 -26.78 2.71
C SER A 445 -14.22 -27.71 3.91
N GLY A 446 -14.19 -29.01 3.65
CA GLY A 446 -13.87 -30.02 4.65
C GLY A 446 -12.51 -29.75 5.27
N ILE A 447 -12.47 -29.68 6.59
CA ILE A 447 -11.24 -29.65 7.38
C ILE A 447 -10.88 -31.12 7.64
N TRP A 448 -9.68 -31.51 7.23
CA TRP A 448 -9.16 -32.86 7.45
C TRP A 448 -9.21 -33.22 8.95
N ASN A 449 -9.64 -34.44 9.28
CA ASN A 449 -9.87 -34.93 10.65
C ASN A 449 -10.91 -34.16 11.50
N GLN A 450 -11.68 -33.24 10.92
CA GLN A 450 -12.77 -32.54 11.64
C GLN A 450 -14.12 -32.63 10.92
N SER A 451 -14.11 -32.59 9.59
CA SER A 451 -15.35 -32.62 8.81
C SER A 451 -15.83 -34.04 8.52
N VAL A 452 -17.15 -34.20 8.50
CA VAL A 452 -17.80 -35.51 8.28
C VAL A 452 -17.56 -35.96 6.84
N TRP A 453 -16.94 -37.13 6.71
CA TRP A 453 -16.76 -37.81 5.42
C TRP A 453 -18.10 -37.95 4.69
N ASN A 454 -18.10 -37.76 3.37
CA ASN A 454 -19.29 -37.77 2.50
C ASN A 454 -20.31 -36.64 2.72
N VAL A 455 -20.04 -35.68 3.61
CA VAL A 455 -20.83 -34.43 3.78
C VAL A 455 -19.98 -33.19 3.48
N ALA A 456 -18.69 -33.26 3.78
CA ALA A 456 -17.75 -32.18 3.53
C ALA A 456 -17.42 -32.02 2.03
N THR A 457 -17.40 -30.77 1.55
CA THR A 457 -16.89 -30.45 0.22
C THR A 457 -15.38 -30.29 0.31
N TRP A 458 -14.58 -31.14 -0.31
CA TRP A 458 -13.12 -31.00 -0.28
C TRP A 458 -12.69 -29.94 -1.28
N GLY A 459 -11.68 -29.13 -0.94
CA GLY A 459 -11.18 -28.04 -1.80
C GLY A 459 -10.90 -28.53 -3.22
N GLY A 460 -11.51 -27.88 -4.22
CA GLY A 460 -11.39 -28.25 -5.63
C GLY A 460 -10.09 -27.75 -6.27
N ALA A 461 -9.69 -28.37 -7.38
CA ALA A 461 -8.65 -27.83 -8.26
C ALA A 461 -9.11 -26.50 -8.88
N GLU A 462 -8.18 -25.58 -9.12
CA GLU A 462 -8.46 -24.29 -9.77
C GLU A 462 -9.17 -24.50 -11.11
N GLN A 463 -10.39 -23.99 -11.24
CA GLN A 463 -11.22 -24.13 -12.44
C GLN A 463 -11.07 -22.89 -13.31
N VAL A 464 -10.98 -23.07 -14.63
CA VAL A 464 -10.95 -21.96 -15.59
C VAL A 464 -12.37 -21.71 -16.10
N ALA A 465 -12.96 -20.59 -15.70
CA ALA A 465 -14.21 -20.11 -16.29
C ALA A 465 -13.90 -19.48 -17.66
N THR A 466 -14.47 -20.04 -18.73
CA THR A 466 -14.16 -19.66 -20.12
C THR A 466 -15.38 -19.51 -21.02
N GLU A 467 -16.54 -19.26 -20.42
CA GLU A 467 -17.81 -19.17 -21.15
C GLU A 467 -17.96 -17.82 -21.86
N PHE A 468 -18.49 -17.84 -23.08
CA PHE A 468 -18.91 -16.62 -23.78
C PHE A 468 -20.22 -16.11 -23.19
N ARG A 469 -20.26 -14.80 -22.94
CA ARG A 469 -21.42 -14.07 -22.46
C ARG A 469 -21.71 -12.90 -23.40
N GLY A 470 -22.95 -12.39 -23.40
CA GLY A 470 -23.36 -11.30 -24.30
C GLY A 470 -22.54 -10.02 -24.07
N GLY A 471 -21.99 -9.46 -25.15
CA GLY A 471 -21.18 -8.22 -25.12
C GLY A 471 -21.97 -6.95 -25.41
N GLY A 472 -22.93 -7.01 -26.35
CA GLY A 472 -23.96 -5.99 -26.56
C GLY A 472 -23.49 -4.54 -26.76
N ALA A 473 -22.28 -4.27 -27.25
CA ALA A 473 -21.71 -2.93 -27.33
C ALA A 473 -21.32 -2.52 -28.76
N ILE A 474 -21.50 -1.23 -29.12
CA ILE A 474 -21.13 -0.66 -30.42
C ILE A 474 -20.42 0.68 -30.20
N GLY A 475 -19.23 0.86 -30.76
CA GLY A 475 -18.40 2.05 -30.58
C GLY A 475 -17.04 1.89 -31.29
N GLU A 476 -16.16 2.86 -31.14
CA GLU A 476 -14.81 2.83 -31.69
C GLU A 476 -13.77 2.36 -30.65
N TRP A 477 -13.90 2.88 -29.42
CA TRP A 477 -12.99 2.59 -28.32
C TRP A 477 -13.70 1.77 -27.26
N PHE A 478 -13.01 0.73 -26.77
CA PHE A 478 -13.56 -0.16 -25.75
C PHE A 478 -12.60 -0.32 -24.59
N ALA A 479 -13.15 -0.37 -23.38
CA ALA A 479 -12.43 -0.77 -22.17
C ALA A 479 -13.12 -1.98 -21.56
N VAL A 480 -12.34 -3.03 -21.29
CA VAL A 480 -12.87 -4.22 -20.61
C VAL A 480 -12.98 -3.95 -19.11
N GLY A 481 -14.20 -3.97 -18.61
CA GLY A 481 -14.53 -3.95 -17.20
C GLY A 481 -14.82 -5.36 -16.67
N LEU A 482 -14.25 -5.71 -15.52
CA LEU A 482 -14.55 -6.94 -14.82
C LEU A 482 -14.94 -6.62 -13.37
N ARG A 483 -16.09 -7.15 -12.94
CA ARG A 483 -16.50 -7.22 -11.54
C ARG A 483 -16.49 -8.69 -11.11
N VAL A 484 -15.89 -8.94 -9.96
CA VAL A 484 -15.82 -10.24 -9.31
C VAL A 484 -16.31 -10.08 -7.88
N ASP A 485 -17.32 -10.86 -7.52
CA ASP A 485 -17.76 -11.01 -6.13
C ASP A 485 -17.38 -12.44 -5.70
N SER A 486 -16.45 -12.56 -4.72
CA SER A 486 -15.97 -13.85 -4.21
C SER A 486 -16.05 -13.91 -2.69
N ARG A 487 -16.36 -15.11 -2.16
CA ARG A 487 -16.38 -15.39 -0.71
C ARG A 487 -15.49 -16.57 -0.33
N VAL A 488 -15.09 -17.38 -1.30
CA VAL A 488 -14.27 -18.59 -1.12
C VAL A 488 -13.26 -18.67 -2.25
N GLY A 489 -11.98 -18.78 -1.93
CA GLY A 489 -10.90 -18.77 -2.91
C GLY A 489 -10.70 -17.41 -3.60
N ARG A 490 -9.45 -17.18 -3.99
CA ARG A 490 -9.05 -16.02 -4.79
C ARG A 490 -9.40 -16.25 -6.25
N VAL A 491 -9.66 -15.14 -6.93
CA VAL A 491 -10.04 -15.13 -8.34
C VAL A 491 -8.95 -14.43 -9.12
N LYS A 492 -8.35 -15.11 -10.09
CA LYS A 492 -7.34 -14.55 -10.98
C LYS A 492 -7.94 -14.28 -12.34
N TRP A 493 -7.76 -13.06 -12.84
CA TRP A 493 -8.10 -12.69 -14.20
C TRP A 493 -6.84 -12.66 -15.06
N LEU A 494 -6.83 -13.43 -16.15
CA LEU A 494 -5.67 -13.60 -17.02
C LEU A 494 -5.81 -12.80 -18.33
N ALA A 495 -6.98 -12.87 -18.95
CA ALA A 495 -7.29 -12.19 -20.21
C ALA A 495 -8.79 -12.14 -20.46
N THR A 496 -9.21 -11.41 -21.49
CA THR A 496 -10.58 -11.40 -22.00
C THR A 496 -10.58 -11.44 -23.51
N THR A 497 -11.29 -12.41 -24.10
CA THR A 497 -11.48 -12.51 -25.55
C THR A 497 -12.81 -11.87 -25.96
N LEU A 498 -12.77 -10.98 -26.94
CA LEU A 498 -13.91 -10.24 -27.48
C LEU A 498 -14.18 -10.71 -28.91
N MET A 499 -15.45 -10.96 -29.25
CA MET A 499 -15.87 -11.22 -30.63
C MET A 499 -16.25 -9.90 -31.30
N VAL A 500 -15.39 -9.42 -32.20
CA VAL A 500 -15.44 -8.08 -32.78
C VAL A 500 -15.85 -8.14 -34.25
N GLU A 501 -16.92 -7.43 -34.60
CA GLU A 501 -17.34 -7.14 -35.97
C GLU A 501 -16.96 -5.70 -36.31
N ALA A 502 -16.13 -5.49 -37.35
CA ALA A 502 -15.63 -4.15 -37.72
C ALA A 502 -16.36 -3.58 -38.93
N GLY A 503 -16.68 -2.28 -38.90
CA GLY A 503 -17.35 -1.56 -40.00
C GLY A 503 -18.87 -1.60 -39.93
N VAL A 504 -19.42 -1.46 -38.71
CA VAL A 504 -20.86 -1.40 -38.42
C VAL A 504 -21.37 0.04 -38.41
#